data_AF-A0A956X414-F1
#
_entry.id   AF-A0A956X414-F1
#
_cell.length_a   1.000
_cell.length_b   1.000
_cell.length_c   1.000
_cell.angle_alpha   90.00
_cell.angle_beta   90.00
_cell.angle_gamma   90.00
#
_symmetry.space_group_name_H-M   'P 1'
#
loop_
_entity.id
_entity.type
_entity.pdbx_description
1 polymer ?
#
loop_
_entity_poly.entity_id
_entity_poly.type
_entity_poly.pdbx_seq_one_letter_code
_entity_poly.pdbx_strand_id
1 'polypeptide(L)'
;MFYSQLLAADDLEQKAIEIYRFFVGGLWERYGEDAWMGPWHEVYARPYGTAPDIVAELRGIKDPDAAVSVPMILDNLDNADQACAALAVVYDAFTLTDLRVYALGDGGAMSGLLVAGCHDSTREAIFLVFLLD
;
A
#
# COMPACT_ATOMS: atom_id res chain seq x y z
N MET A 1 -4.08 6.07 -7.01
CA MET A 1 -2.96 6.67 -6.25
C MET A 1 -3.45 7.94 -5.60
N PHE A 2 -3.20 8.12 -4.31
CA PHE A 2 -3.59 9.27 -3.51
C PHE A 2 -2.35 9.96 -2.97
N TYR A 3 -2.42 11.28 -2.84
CA TYR A 3 -1.37 12.11 -2.26
C TYR A 3 -1.96 12.86 -1.06
N SER A 4 -1.23 12.87 0.04
CA SER A 4 -1.62 13.60 1.25
C SER A 4 -0.38 14.16 1.94
N GLN A 5 -0.55 15.23 2.72
CA GLN A 5 0.50 15.70 3.61
C GLN A 5 0.22 15.17 5.02
N LEU A 6 1.18 14.48 5.61
CA LEU A 6 1.10 14.10 7.02
C LEU A 6 1.41 15.31 7.89
N LEU A 7 0.50 15.63 8.81
CA LEU A 7 0.81 16.58 9.88
C LEU A 7 1.84 15.95 10.83
N ALA A 8 2.51 16.78 11.63
CA ALA A 8 3.58 16.32 12.53
C ALA A 8 3.13 15.29 13.58
N ALA A 9 1.82 15.25 13.87
CA ALA A 9 1.22 14.30 14.80
C ALA A 9 0.59 13.08 14.11
N ASP A 10 0.52 13.07 12.78
CA ASP A 10 -0.14 11.99 12.04
C ASP A 10 0.79 10.78 11.90
N ASP A 11 0.25 9.60 12.16
CA ASP A 11 0.91 8.34 11.87
C ASP A 11 0.58 7.86 10.44
N LEU A 12 1.54 7.21 9.79
CA LEU A 12 1.40 6.74 8.42
C LEU A 12 0.31 5.65 8.31
N GLU A 13 0.17 4.79 9.32
CA GLU A 13 -0.88 3.77 9.37
C GLU A 13 -2.25 4.40 9.48
N GLN A 14 -2.42 5.36 10.40
CA GLN A 14 -3.72 6.04 10.58
C GLN A 14 -4.19 6.70 9.28
N LYS A 15 -3.29 7.36 8.56
CA LYS A 15 -3.61 7.97 7.25
C LYS A 15 -3.84 6.93 6.16
N ALA A 16 -3.14 5.79 6.20
CA ALA A 16 -3.42 4.68 5.32
C ALA A 16 -4.85 4.12 5.53
N ILE A 17 -5.30 3.99 6.79
CA ILE A 17 -6.67 3.57 7.13
C ILE A 17 -7.71 4.59 6.63
N GLU A 18 -7.45 5.90 6.78
CA GLU A 18 -8.33 6.95 6.25
C GLU A 18 -8.47 6.85 4.72
N ILE A 19 -7.36 6.66 4.01
CA ILE A 19 -7.35 6.46 2.55
C ILE A 19 -8.06 5.16 2.18
N TYR A 20 -7.86 4.09 2.94
CA TYR A 20 -8.52 2.81 2.69
C TYR A 20 -10.05 2.94 2.83
N ARG A 21 -10.52 3.52 3.93
CA ARG A 21 -11.94 3.81 4.15
C ARG A 21 -12.53 4.70 3.06
N PHE A 22 -11.80 5.74 2.64
CA PHE A 22 -12.22 6.61 1.54
C PHE A 22 -12.33 5.84 0.22
N PHE A 23 -11.35 4.99 -0.10
CA PHE A 23 -11.32 4.19 -1.32
C PHE A 23 -12.47 3.18 -1.39
N VAL A 24 -12.72 2.46 -0.29
CA VAL A 24 -13.83 1.49 -0.19
C VAL A 24 -15.19 2.19 -0.23
N GLY A 25 -15.28 3.41 0.31
CA GLY A 25 -16.46 4.26 0.21
C GLY A 25 -17.70 3.61 0.83
N GLY A 26 -18.82 3.59 0.09
CA GLY A 26 -20.10 3.08 0.60
C GLY A 26 -20.10 1.60 0.98
N LEU A 27 -19.16 0.81 0.47
CA LEU A 27 -19.02 -0.60 0.87
C LEU A 27 -18.53 -0.74 2.33
N TRP A 28 -17.82 0.26 2.84
CA TRP A 28 -17.35 0.31 4.22
C TRP A 28 -18.53 0.36 5.18
N GLU A 29 -19.49 1.23 4.90
CA GLU A 29 -20.71 1.37 5.69
C GLU A 29 -21.64 0.17 5.53
N ARG A 30 -21.69 -0.42 4.33
CA ARG A 30 -22.56 -1.57 4.03
C ARG A 30 -22.14 -2.85 4.74
N TYR A 31 -20.85 -3.15 4.76
CA TYR A 31 -20.33 -4.40 5.33
C TYR A 31 -19.73 -4.22 6.72
N GLY A 32 -19.49 -2.98 7.14
CA GLY A 32 -19.01 -2.64 8.48
C GLY A 32 -17.50 -2.65 8.59
N GLU A 33 -16.99 -1.86 9.53
CA GLU A 33 -15.55 -1.71 9.79
C GLU A 33 -14.88 -3.02 10.18
N ASP A 34 -15.53 -3.87 10.98
CA ASP A 34 -14.97 -5.15 11.41
C ASP A 34 -14.64 -6.08 10.24
N ALA A 35 -15.41 -6.05 9.15
CA ALA A 35 -15.15 -6.86 7.96
C ALA A 35 -13.90 -6.37 7.22
N TRP A 36 -13.76 -5.05 7.07
CA TRP A 36 -12.65 -4.44 6.33
C TRP A 36 -11.35 -4.36 7.14
N MET A 37 -11.45 -4.22 8.45
CA MET A 37 -10.31 -4.20 9.37
C MET A 37 -9.88 -5.60 9.82
N GLY A 38 -10.68 -6.64 9.56
CA GLY A 38 -10.33 -8.03 9.88
C GLY A 38 -9.02 -8.48 9.19
N PRO A 39 -8.88 -8.29 7.87
CA PRO A 39 -7.64 -8.60 7.14
C PRO A 39 -6.54 -7.54 7.28
N TRP A 40 -6.86 -6.36 7.82
CA TRP A 40 -5.90 -5.26 7.92
C TRP A 40 -4.73 -5.63 8.84
N HIS A 41 -3.53 -5.71 8.27
CA HIS A 41 -2.29 -5.77 9.02
C HIS A 41 -1.10 -5.39 8.13
N GLU A 42 -0.01 -4.94 8.76
CA GLU A 42 1.25 -4.66 8.06
C GLU A 42 1.89 -5.98 7.58
N VAL A 43 2.15 -6.06 6.28
CA VAL A 43 2.80 -7.22 5.63
C VAL A 43 4.24 -6.95 5.22
N TYR A 44 4.62 -5.67 5.18
CA TYR A 44 5.99 -5.24 4.92
C TYR A 44 6.25 -3.83 5.46
N ALA A 45 7.43 -3.63 6.03
CA ALA A 45 8.00 -2.32 6.32
C ALA A 45 9.44 -2.29 5.84
N ARG A 46 9.80 -1.23 5.09
CA ARG A 46 11.15 -1.06 4.55
C ARG A 46 12.14 -0.85 5.70
N PRO A 47 13.16 -1.71 5.87
CA PRO A 47 14.15 -1.51 6.93
C PRO A 47 15.00 -0.28 6.67
N TYR A 48 15.28 0.50 7.72
CA TYR A 48 16.12 1.69 7.62
C TYR A 48 17.50 1.39 7.04
N GLY A 49 17.95 2.20 6.08
CA GLY A 49 19.25 2.05 5.42
C GLY A 49 19.30 0.99 4.31
N THR A 50 18.18 0.35 3.99
CA THR A 50 18.08 -0.53 2.80
C THR A 50 18.02 0.32 1.53
N ALA A 51 18.71 -0.13 0.47
CA ALA A 51 18.57 0.49 -0.84
C ALA A 51 17.13 0.24 -1.35
N PRO A 52 16.37 1.29 -1.68
CA PRO A 52 14.99 1.13 -2.16
C PRO A 52 14.91 0.32 -3.46
N ASP A 53 14.02 -0.67 -3.46
CA ASP A 53 13.64 -1.44 -4.65
C ASP A 53 12.21 -1.98 -4.48
N ILE A 54 11.22 -1.14 -4.76
CA ILE A 54 9.80 -1.45 -4.51
C ILE A 54 9.34 -2.72 -5.22
N VAL A 55 9.92 -3.05 -6.38
CA VAL A 55 9.58 -4.27 -7.11
C VAL A 55 10.08 -5.50 -6.36
N ALA A 56 11.35 -5.49 -5.91
CA ALA A 56 11.89 -6.58 -5.10
C ALA A 56 11.22 -6.67 -3.72
N GLU A 57 10.88 -5.54 -3.11
CA GLU A 57 10.20 -5.46 -1.82
C GLU A 57 8.80 -6.07 -1.89
N LEU A 58 8.00 -5.72 -2.90
CA LEU A 58 6.68 -6.31 -3.11
C LEU A 58 6.77 -7.80 -3.42
N ARG A 59 7.72 -8.23 -4.26
CA ARG A 59 7.97 -9.66 -4.53
C ARG A 59 8.47 -10.42 -3.31
N GLY A 60 9.03 -9.72 -2.33
CA GLY A 60 9.54 -10.26 -1.08
C GLY A 60 8.48 -10.41 0.02
N ILE A 61 7.23 -9.97 -0.21
CA ILE A 61 6.13 -10.15 0.76
C ILE A 61 5.94 -11.63 1.03
N LYS A 62 6.01 -12.00 2.31
CA LYS A 62 5.92 -13.39 2.77
C LYS A 62 4.51 -13.79 3.20
N ASP A 63 3.67 -12.81 3.48
CA ASP A 63 2.29 -13.06 3.84
C ASP A 63 1.57 -13.69 2.64
N PRO A 64 1.04 -14.92 2.77
CA PRO A 64 0.46 -15.64 1.64
C PRO A 64 -0.76 -14.95 1.04
N ASP A 65 -1.60 -14.36 1.87
CA ASP A 65 -2.87 -13.75 1.46
C ASP A 65 -2.63 -12.41 0.77
N ALA A 66 -1.60 -11.67 1.17
CA ALA A 66 -1.13 -10.46 0.48
C ALA A 66 -0.35 -10.79 -0.80
N ALA A 67 0.47 -11.86 -0.80
CA ALA A 67 1.34 -12.21 -1.91
C ALA A 67 0.56 -12.53 -3.21
N VAL A 68 -0.69 -13.00 -3.12
CA VAL A 68 -1.53 -13.26 -4.30
C VAL A 68 -1.83 -12.00 -5.12
N SER A 69 -1.82 -10.83 -4.49
CA SER A 69 -2.07 -9.54 -5.14
C SER A 69 -0.84 -9.00 -5.86
N VAL A 70 0.37 -9.46 -5.50
CA VAL A 70 1.63 -8.92 -6.04
C VAL A 70 1.76 -9.11 -7.56
N PRO A 71 1.51 -10.30 -8.15
CA PRO A 71 1.56 -10.46 -9.60
C PRO A 71 0.53 -9.59 -10.34
N MET A 72 -0.58 -9.23 -9.69
CA MET A 72 -1.62 -8.40 -10.30
C MET A 72 -1.21 -6.92 -10.38
N ILE A 73 -0.33 -6.50 -9.47
CA ILE A 73 0.26 -5.15 -9.46
C ILE A 73 1.47 -5.07 -10.37
N LEU A 74 2.26 -6.14 -10.48
CA LEU A 74 3.57 -6.11 -11.16
C LEU A 74 3.57 -6.74 -12.55
N ASP A 75 2.87 -7.86 -12.75
CA ASP A 75 3.08 -8.73 -13.91
C ASP A 75 1.84 -8.82 -14.83
N ASN A 76 0.63 -8.78 -14.30
CA ASN A 76 -0.62 -8.95 -15.07
C ASN A 76 -1.18 -7.63 -15.64
N LEU A 77 -0.29 -6.77 -16.10
CA LEU A 77 -0.62 -5.50 -16.75
C LEU A 77 -0.13 -5.54 -18.19
N ASP A 78 -0.92 -4.99 -19.13
CA ASP A 78 -0.53 -4.91 -20.55
C ASP A 78 0.85 -4.23 -20.76
N ASN A 79 1.24 -3.35 -19.83
CA ASN A 79 2.53 -2.66 -19.80
C ASN A 79 3.24 -2.84 -18.45
N ALA A 80 3.35 -4.09 -17.97
CA ALA A 80 4.00 -4.47 -16.71
C ALA A 80 5.33 -3.76 -16.44
N ASP A 81 6.25 -3.74 -17.42
CA ASP A 81 7.55 -3.07 -17.28
C ASP A 81 7.42 -1.57 -17.01
N GLN A 82 6.47 -0.91 -17.70
CA GLN A 82 6.21 0.51 -17.51
C GLN A 82 5.57 0.80 -16.15
N ALA A 83 4.67 -0.07 -15.69
CA ALA A 83 4.06 0.03 -14.38
C ALA A 83 5.11 -0.14 -13.26
N CYS A 84 5.99 -1.14 -13.38
CA CYS A 84 7.11 -1.35 -12.48
C CYS A 84 8.05 -0.13 -12.44
N ALA A 85 8.40 0.42 -13.61
CA ALA A 85 9.22 1.63 -13.68
C ALA A 85 8.53 2.84 -13.03
N ALA A 86 7.21 2.99 -13.21
CA ALA A 86 6.44 4.06 -12.59
C ALA A 86 6.39 3.92 -11.06
N LEU A 87 6.24 2.70 -10.54
CA LEU A 87 6.33 2.43 -9.11
C LEU A 87 7.71 2.80 -8.56
N ALA A 88 8.78 2.38 -9.23
CA ALA A 88 10.15 2.68 -8.83
C ALA A 88 10.42 4.20 -8.79
N VAL A 89 9.94 4.96 -9.77
CA VAL A 89 10.09 6.44 -9.79
C VAL A 89 9.50 7.08 -8.53
N VAL A 90 8.41 6.52 -8.00
CA VAL A 90 7.72 7.07 -6.84
C VAL A 90 8.33 6.54 -5.53
N TYR A 91 8.48 5.23 -5.41
CA TYR A 91 8.79 4.56 -4.14
C TYR A 91 10.29 4.27 -3.93
N ASP A 92 11.11 4.34 -4.97
CA ASP A 92 12.56 4.17 -4.86
C ASP A 92 13.31 5.50 -4.79
N ALA A 93 12.57 6.61 -4.78
CA ALA A 93 13.13 7.92 -4.51
C ALA A 93 13.82 7.91 -3.14
N PHE A 94 15.10 8.29 -3.09
CA PHE A 94 15.91 8.28 -1.86
C PHE A 94 15.36 9.20 -0.75
N THR A 95 14.46 10.13 -1.12
CA THR A 95 13.77 11.01 -0.18
C THR A 95 12.61 10.32 0.54
N LEU A 96 12.19 9.13 0.11
CA LEU A 96 11.11 8.33 0.71
C LEU A 96 11.73 7.26 1.61
N THR A 97 11.75 7.54 2.91
CA THR A 97 12.48 6.74 3.89
C THR A 97 11.57 5.83 4.71
N ASP A 98 10.29 6.15 4.83
CA ASP A 98 9.28 5.29 5.45
C ASP A 98 8.39 4.71 4.35
N LEU A 99 8.42 3.39 4.21
CA LEU A 99 7.56 2.65 3.30
C LEU A 99 6.98 1.47 4.04
N ARG A 100 5.65 1.36 3.98
CA ARG A 100 4.88 0.29 4.60
C ARG A 100 3.87 -0.26 3.61
N VAL A 101 3.59 -1.55 3.72
CA VAL A 101 2.58 -2.23 2.92
C VAL A 101 1.63 -2.95 3.86
N TYR A 102 0.34 -2.78 3.60
CA TYR A 102 -0.73 -3.38 4.40
C TYR A 102 -1.56 -4.31 3.53
N ALA A 103 -1.96 -5.46 4.09
CA ALA A 103 -2.98 -6.30 3.52
C ALA A 103 -4.35 -5.64 3.64
N LEU A 104 -5.17 -5.75 2.60
CA LEU A 104 -6.54 -5.24 2.55
C LEU A 104 -7.49 -6.36 2.15
N GLY A 105 -8.76 -6.23 2.54
CA GLY A 105 -9.81 -7.12 2.07
C GLY A 105 -11.07 -7.03 2.93
N ASP A 106 -12.13 -7.70 2.50
CA ASP A 106 -13.37 -7.84 3.28
C ASP A 106 -13.40 -9.14 4.10
N GLY A 107 -12.29 -9.89 4.11
CA GLY A 107 -12.19 -11.22 4.70
C GLY A 107 -12.92 -12.31 3.90
N GLY A 108 -13.35 -11.99 2.68
CA GLY A 108 -14.13 -12.86 1.81
C GLY A 108 -13.64 -12.81 0.37
N ALA A 109 -14.40 -12.16 -0.50
CA ALA A 109 -14.11 -12.12 -1.93
C ALA A 109 -12.98 -11.13 -2.25
N MET A 110 -12.92 -10.01 -1.50
CA MET A 110 -12.01 -8.93 -1.82
C MET A 110 -10.68 -9.06 -1.09
N SER A 111 -9.58 -8.97 -1.83
CA SER A 111 -8.22 -8.99 -1.30
C SER A 111 -7.33 -8.01 -2.05
N GLY A 112 -6.32 -7.46 -1.37
CA GLY A 112 -5.53 -6.39 -1.95
C GLY A 112 -4.35 -5.93 -1.10
N LEU A 113 -3.70 -4.87 -1.59
CA LEU A 113 -2.55 -4.24 -0.95
C LEU A 113 -2.70 -2.72 -0.92
N LEU A 114 -2.30 -2.12 0.19
CA LEU A 114 -2.06 -0.69 0.29
C LEU A 114 -0.57 -0.46 0.49
N VAL A 115 0.07 0.22 -0.46
CA VAL A 115 1.45 0.71 -0.33
C VAL A 115 1.39 2.15 0.14
N ALA A 116 1.98 2.42 1.29
CA ALA A 116 2.09 3.74 1.89
C ALA A 116 3.56 4.14 1.94
N GLY A 117 3.89 5.30 1.38
CA GLY A 117 5.24 5.85 1.44
C GLY A 117 5.22 7.27 1.98
N CYS A 118 6.23 7.68 2.73
CA CYS A 118 6.35 9.03 3.24
C CYS A 118 7.78 9.58 3.10
N HIS A 119 7.85 10.85 2.69
CA HIS A 119 9.08 11.62 2.64
C HIS A 119 9.42 12.19 4.03
N ASP A 120 10.62 11.91 4.53
CA ASP A 120 11.04 12.33 5.89
C ASP A 120 11.02 13.85 6.08
N SER A 121 11.51 14.59 5.08
CA SER A 121 11.74 16.02 5.17
C SER A 121 10.49 16.87 4.90
N THR A 122 9.62 16.44 3.97
CA THR A 122 8.42 17.18 3.59
C THR A 122 7.15 16.65 4.24
N ARG A 123 7.21 15.43 4.81
CA ARG A 123 6.06 14.69 5.34
C ARG A 123 4.96 14.48 4.31
N GLU A 124 5.28 14.56 3.03
CA GLU A 124 4.38 14.18 1.95
C GLU A 124 4.28 12.67 1.91
N ALA A 125 3.05 12.17 1.94
CA ALA A 125 2.74 10.76 1.87
C ALA A 125 1.99 10.42 0.58
N ILE A 126 2.33 9.25 0.05
CA ILE A 126 1.83 8.70 -1.19
C ILE A 126 1.22 7.35 -0.88
N PHE A 127 0.01 7.11 -1.37
CA PHE A 127 -0.72 5.89 -1.12
C PHE A 127 -1.17 5.27 -2.44
N LEU A 128 -0.82 4.01 -2.65
CA LEU A 128 -1.36 3.18 -3.71
C LEU A 128 -2.26 2.12 -3.08
N VAL A 129 -3.55 2.17 -3.41
CA VAL A 129 -4.53 1.16 -3.01
C VAL A 129 -4.84 0.29 -4.21
N PHE A 130 -4.74 -1.02 -4.02
CA PHE A 130 -5.10 -2.02 -5.00
C PHE A 130 -6.01 -3.05 -4.31
N LEU A 131 -7.18 -3.31 -4.89
CA LEU A 131 -8.17 -4.22 -4.35
C LEU A 131 -8.79 -5.01 -5.51
N LEU A 132 -8.84 -6.33 -5.35
CA LEU A 132 -9.46 -7.28 -6.26
C LEU A 132 -10.73 -7.85 -5.63
N ASP A 133 -11.58 -8.44 -6.46
CA ASP A 133 -12.82 -9.18 -6.11
C ASP A 133 -12.72 -10.62 -6.65
#